data_AF-A0A354FUS4-F1
#
_entry.id   AF-A0A354FUS4-F1
#
_cell.length_a   1.000
_cell.length_b   1.000
_cell.length_c   1.000
_cell.angle_alpha   90.00
_cell.angle_beta   90.00
_cell.angle_gamma   90.00
#
_symmetry.space_group_name_H-M   'P 1'
#
loop_
_entity.id
_entity.type
_entity.pdbx_description
1 polymer ?
#
loop_
_entity_poly.entity_id
_entity_poly.type
_entity_poly.pdbx_seq_one_letter_code
_entity_poly.pdbx_strand_id
1 'polypeptide(L)' 'MNLASKQSKTSSQFRPWLEEHGSKFLLFARQQTRSIADAEDVLQDALVKLARKVEEGS' A
#
# COMPACT_ATOMS: atom_id res chain seq x y z
N MET A 1 -22.27 -28.08 15.16
CA MET A 1 -22.83 -26.82 14.60
C MET A 1 -21.67 -25.84 14.42
N ASN A 2 -21.28 -25.55 13.18
CA ASN A 2 -20.11 -24.73 12.83
C ASN A 2 -20.42 -23.23 12.95
N LEU A 3 -19.58 -22.48 13.67
CA LEU A 3 -19.66 -21.01 13.81
C LEU A 3 -18.35 -20.31 13.41
N ALA A 4 -17.61 -20.88 12.44
CA ALA A 4 -16.60 -20.12 11.70
C ALA A 4 -17.32 -19.24 10.64
N SER A 5 -18.10 -18.28 11.13
CA SER A 5 -18.88 -17.35 10.33
C SER A 5 -17.96 -16.41 9.55
N LYS A 6 -17.99 -16.56 8.22
CA LYS A 6 -17.75 -15.52 7.20
C LYS A 6 -16.61 -14.54 7.52
N GLN A 7 -15.39 -14.93 7.15
CA GLN A 7 -14.42 -13.94 6.69
C GLN A 7 -15.05 -13.26 5.46
N SER A 8 -15.46 -11.99 5.62
CA SER A 8 -15.87 -11.14 4.51
C SER A 8 -14.71 -11.12 3.51
N LYS A 9 -14.83 -11.90 2.42
CA LYS A 9 -13.91 -11.88 1.29
C LYS A 9 -14.14 -10.61 0.47
N THR A 10 -13.97 -9.44 1.06
CA THR A 10 -13.50 -8.30 0.27
C THR A 10 -12.01 -8.55 0.08
N SER A 11 -11.65 -9.30 -0.97
CA SER A 11 -10.25 -9.39 -1.37
C SER A 11 -9.76 -7.97 -1.59
N SER A 12 -8.92 -7.47 -0.69
CA SER A 12 -8.41 -6.11 -0.79
C SER A 12 -7.66 -5.99 -2.11
N GLN A 13 -8.17 -5.15 -3.02
CA GLN A 13 -7.53 -4.86 -4.30
C GLN A 13 -6.18 -4.15 -4.11
N PHE A 14 -5.88 -3.71 -2.89
CA PHE A 14 -4.64 -3.05 -2.51
C PHE A 14 -3.40 -3.88 -2.84
N ARG A 15 -3.42 -5.19 -2.55
CA ARG A 15 -2.23 -6.03 -2.74
C ARG A 15 -1.90 -6.27 -4.22
N PRO A 16 -2.85 -6.69 -5.08
CA PRO A 16 -2.61 -6.74 -6.52
C PRO A 16 -2.17 -5.39 -7.12
N TRP A 17 -2.79 -4.28 -6.68
CA TRP A 17 -2.41 -2.94 -7.12
C TRP A 17 -0.96 -2.58 -6.72
N LEU A 18 -0.56 -2.91 -5.49
CA LEU A 18 0.80 -2.65 -5.03
C LEU A 18 1.83 -3.53 -5.74
N GLU A 19 1.48 -4.79 -6.05
CA GLU A 19 2.35 -5.68 -6.84
C GLU A 19 2.55 -5.14 -8.28
N GLU A 20 1.51 -4.55 -8.89
CA GLU A 20 1.59 -3.95 -10.23
C GLU A 20 2.39 -2.64 -10.27
N HIS A 21 2.22 -1.77 -9.26
CA HIS A 21 2.75 -0.40 -9.31
C HIS A 21 3.91 -0.12 -8.35
N GLY A 22 4.14 -0.96 -7.35
CA GLY A 22 5.10 -0.72 -6.27
C GLY A 22 6.52 -0.47 -6.76
N SER A 23 6.97 -1.23 -7.76
CA SER A 23 8.30 -1.04 -8.37
C SER A 23 8.48 0.33 -9.05
N LYS A 24 7.41 0.86 -9.68
CA LYS A 24 7.42 2.18 -10.30
C LYS A 24 7.44 3.28 -9.26
N PHE A 25 6.67 3.13 -8.18
CA PHE A 25 6.68 4.09 -7.07
C PHE A 25 8.03 4.11 -6.36
N LEU A 26 8.64 2.94 -6.14
CA LEU A 26 9.98 2.85 -5.56
C LEU A 26 11.05 3.47 -6.48
N LEU A 27 10.96 3.25 -7.80
CA LEU A 27 11.83 3.90 -8.77
C LEU A 27 11.70 5.43 -8.73
N PHE A 28 10.49 5.95 -8.55
CA PHE A 28 10.26 7.37 -8.37
C PHE A 28 10.85 7.88 -7.05
N ALA A 29 10.57 7.21 -5.92
CA ALA A 29 11.09 7.58 -4.60
C ALA A 29 12.63 7.58 -4.56
N ARG A 30 13.27 6.63 -5.25
CA ARG A 30 14.72 6.55 -5.39
C ARG A 30 15.30 7.76 -6.11
N GLN A 31 14.58 8.34 -7.09
CA GLN A 31 15.02 9.56 -7.77
C GLN A 31 14.93 10.79 -6.86
N GLN A 32 14.11 10.75 -5.80
CA GLN A 32 13.92 11.86 -4.86
C GLN A 32 14.83 11.78 -3.63
N THR A 33 15.60 10.71 -3.48
CA THR A 33 16.35 10.40 -2.26
C THR A 33 17.79 10.02 -2.58
N ARG A 34 18.67 10.02 -1.55
CA ARG A 34 20.10 9.74 -1.72
C ARG A 34 20.48 8.31 -1.31
N SER A 35 19.56 7.56 -0.71
CA SER A 35 19.75 6.17 -0.32
C SER A 35 18.50 5.34 -0.60
N ILE A 36 18.67 4.02 -0.70
CA ILE A 36 17.56 3.08 -0.92
C ILE A 36 16.64 3.05 0.31
N ALA A 37 17.21 3.08 1.52
CA ALA A 37 16.43 3.10 2.76
C ALA A 37 15.50 4.33 2.81
N ASP A 38 16.01 5.52 2.50
CA ASP A 38 15.19 6.74 2.44
C ASP A 38 14.07 6.61 1.38
N ALA A 39 14.34 5.96 0.25
CA ALA A 39 13.34 5.74 -0.80
C ALA A 39 12.20 4.81 -0.33
N GLU A 40 12.55 3.75 0.40
CA GLU A 40 11.60 2.82 0.99
C GLU A 40 10.75 3.49 2.06
N ASP A 41 11.36 4.34 2.91
CA ASP A 41 10.65 5.10 3.94
C ASP A 41 9.65 6.09 3.31
N VAL A 42 10.07 6.83 2.28
CA VAL A 42 9.19 7.76 1.54
C VAL A 42 8.01 7.03 0.91
N LEU A 43 8.24 5.85 0.33
CA LEU A 43 7.17 5.05 -0.27
C LEU A 43 6.18 4.55 0.79
N GLN A 44 6.68 4.03 1.91
CA GLN A 44 5.84 3.55 3.01
C GLN A 44 4.98 4.67 3.58
N ASP A 45 5.56 5.84 3.84
CA ASP A 45 4.85 7.03 4.32
C ASP A 45 3.73 7.47 3.35
N ALA A 46 4.02 7.45 2.04
CA ALA A 46 3.04 7.82 1.02
C ALA A 46 1.87 6.83 0.98
N LEU A 47 2.14 5.52 1.12
CA LEU A 47 1.11 4.47 1.15
C LEU A 47 0.22 4.59 2.39
N VAL A 48 0.79 4.89 3.56
CA VAL A 48 0.02 5.12 4.80
C VAL A 48 -0.89 6.34 4.65
N LYS A 49 -0.38 7.45 4.09
CA LYS A 49 -1.19 8.66 3.83
C LYS A 49 -2.32 8.38 2.83
N LEU A 50 -2.05 7.57 1.80
CA LEU A 50 -3.07 7.15 0.83
C LEU A 50 -4.17 6.34 1.51
N ALA A 51 -3.81 5.33 2.31
CA ALA A 51 -4.78 4.48 3.01
C ALA A 51 -5.72 5.31 3.90
N ARG A 52 -5.15 6.23 4.70
CA ARG A 52 -5.93 7.15 5.53
C ARG A 52 -6.87 8.03 4.72
N LYS A 53 -6.40 8.56 3.59
CA LYS A 53 -7.23 9.39 2.71
C LYS A 53 -8.38 8.61 2.08
N VAL A 54 -8.17 7.33 1.75
CA VAL A 54 -9.23 6.45 1.24
C VAL A 54 -10.27 6.15 2.32
N GLU A 55 -9.83 5.96 3.58
CA GLU A 55 -10.72 5.79 4.74
C GLU A 55 -11.51 7.07 5.06
N GLU A 56 -10.88 8.24 5.00
CA GLU A 56 -11.53 9.55 5.24
C GLU A 56 -12.54 9.93 4.14
N GLY A 57 -12.38 9.38 2.93
CA GLY A 57 -13.25 9.63 1.77
C GLY A 57 -14.27 8.53 1.46
N SER A 58 -14.36 7.48 2.29
CA SER A 58 -15.44 6.48 2.28
C SER A 58 -16.53 6.81 3.29
#